data_AF-A0A8S9SB91-F1
#
_entry.id   AF-A0A8S9SB91-F1
#
_cell.length_a   1.000
_cell.length_b   1.000
_cell.length_c   1.000
_cell.angle_alpha   90.00
_cell.angle_beta   90.00
_cell.angle_gamma   90.00
#
_symmetry.space_group_name_H-M   'P 1'
#
loop_
_entity.id
_entity.type
_entity.pdbx_description
1 polymer ?
#
loop_
_entity_poly.entity_id
_entity_poly.type
_entity_poly.pdbx_seq_one_letter_code
_entity_poly.pdbx_strand_id
1 'polypeptide(L)'
;MACSDGFPKDLTLDATAHIAATNSVNRRSKRGGKGEAVYNGGAKTREEREIEMTAERGGVPPDWLELMRDMHTNKQTGEVSKTKLS
;
A
#
# COMPACT_ATOMS: atom_id res chain seq x y z
N MET A 1 46.71 10.46 -10.53
CA MET A 1 45.82 11.53 -11.00
C MET A 1 44.41 10.98 -10.95
N ALA A 2 43.66 11.28 -9.89
CA ALA A 2 42.33 10.72 -9.70
C ALA A 2 41.32 11.53 -10.53
N CYS A 3 40.70 10.89 -11.51
CA CYS A 3 39.59 11.45 -12.27
C CYS A 3 38.32 11.46 -11.38
N SER A 4 38.16 12.46 -10.53
CA SER A 4 36.92 12.67 -9.78
C SER A 4 36.33 14.08 -9.94
N ASP A 5 36.99 14.95 -10.70
CA ASP A 5 36.69 16.39 -10.79
C ASP A 5 35.54 16.71 -11.77
N GLY A 6 34.50 15.87 -11.81
CA GLY A 6 33.41 15.99 -12.80
C GLY A 6 32.00 15.67 -12.30
N PHE A 7 31.82 15.23 -11.05
CA PHE A 7 30.47 15.04 -10.51
C PHE A 7 29.97 16.33 -9.85
N PRO A 8 28.79 16.85 -10.24
CA PRO A 8 28.18 17.97 -9.53
C PRO A 8 28.07 17.64 -8.05
N LYS A 9 28.49 18.56 -7.20
CA LYS A 9 28.51 18.45 -5.72
C LYS A 9 27.11 18.25 -5.14
N ASP A 10 26.11 18.61 -5.93
CA ASP A 10 24.67 18.42 -5.76
C ASP A 10 24.20 16.97 -6.05
N LEU A 11 25.07 16.12 -6.62
CA LEU A 11 24.89 14.66 -6.70
C LEU A 11 25.61 13.91 -5.56
N THR A 12 26.40 14.59 -4.72
CA THR A 12 27.07 14.02 -3.53
C THR A 12 26.42 14.53 -2.24
N LEU A 13 25.11 14.34 -2.13
CA LEU A 13 24.32 14.82 -1.00
C LEU A 13 23.63 13.64 -0.33
N ASP A 14 23.97 13.36 0.94
CA ASP A 14 23.21 12.43 1.79
C ASP A 14 21.70 12.69 1.74
N ALA A 15 21.30 13.96 1.54
CA ALA A 15 19.91 14.34 1.29
C ALA A 15 19.33 13.70 0.02
N THR A 16 20.08 13.69 -1.09
CA THR A 16 19.67 13.04 -2.35
C THR A 16 19.57 11.53 -2.18
N ALA A 17 20.53 10.90 -1.48
CA ALA A 17 20.47 9.47 -1.17
C ALA A 17 19.29 9.12 -0.25
N HIS A 18 19.02 9.94 0.77
CA HIS A 18 17.91 9.78 1.69
C HIS A 18 16.54 9.94 1.01
N ILE A 19 16.41 10.95 0.13
CA ILE A 19 15.20 11.16 -0.68
C ILE A 19 15.03 10.00 -1.65
N ALA A 20 16.09 9.54 -2.31
CA ALA A 20 16.04 8.39 -3.22
C ALA A 20 15.64 7.10 -2.51
N ALA A 21 16.22 6.80 -1.34
CA ALA A 21 15.87 5.65 -0.53
C ALA A 21 14.40 5.70 -0.09
N THR A 22 13.94 6.86 0.39
CA THR A 22 12.55 7.07 0.79
C THR A 22 11.60 6.87 -0.41
N ASN A 23 11.92 7.49 -1.55
CA ASN A 23 11.10 7.42 -2.76
C ASN A 23 11.10 6.02 -3.38
N SER A 24 12.20 5.26 -3.29
CA SER A 24 12.28 3.88 -3.74
C SER A 24 11.31 3.00 -2.96
N VAL A 25 11.21 3.20 -1.64
CA VAL A 25 10.34 2.40 -0.77
C VAL A 25 8.86 2.79 -0.89
N ASN A 26 8.56 4.09 -1.07
CA ASN A 26 7.17 4.58 -0.98
C ASN A 26 6.61 5.23 -2.25
N ARG A 27 7.37 5.26 -3.36
CA ARG A 27 7.04 5.95 -4.63
C ARG A 27 6.54 7.39 -4.45
N ARG A 28 7.15 8.16 -3.53
CA ARG A 28 6.71 9.53 -3.14
C ARG A 28 5.31 9.60 -2.53
N SER A 29 4.72 8.49 -2.12
CA SER A 29 3.41 8.50 -1.46
C SER A 29 3.51 9.08 -0.05
N LYS A 30 2.50 9.87 0.36
CA LYS A 30 2.38 10.43 1.72
C LYS A 30 1.95 9.38 2.76
N ARG A 31 2.24 8.09 2.54
CA ARG A 31 1.83 6.99 3.43
C ARG A 31 2.76 6.76 4.62
N GLY A 32 3.70 7.66 4.88
CA GLY A 32 4.60 7.58 6.05
C GLY A 32 5.46 6.31 6.07
N GLY A 33 5.98 5.88 4.92
CA GLY A 33 6.84 4.70 4.81
C GLY A 33 6.11 3.36 4.71
N LYS A 34 4.77 3.33 4.67
CA LYS A 34 3.98 2.08 4.58
C LYS A 34 3.95 1.42 3.19
N GLY A 35 4.83 1.82 2.26
CA GLY A 35 4.88 1.29 0.90
C GLY A 35 3.67 1.65 0.03
N GLU A 36 3.46 0.89 -1.05
CA GLU A 36 2.32 1.01 -1.96
C GLU A 36 1.00 0.63 -1.26
N ALA A 37 -0.11 1.28 -1.63
CA ALA A 37 -1.42 0.89 -1.11
C ALA A 37 -1.83 -0.43 -1.76
N VAL A 38 -1.79 -1.52 -0.99
CA VAL A 38 -2.17 -2.84 -1.47
C VAL A 38 -3.66 -3.05 -1.27
N TYR A 39 -4.36 -3.33 -2.36
CA TYR A 39 -5.74 -3.79 -2.33
C TYR A 39 -5.75 -5.31 -2.20
N ASN A 40 -6.22 -5.82 -1.05
CA ASN A 40 -6.17 -7.24 -0.74
C ASN A 40 -7.39 -8.02 -1.28
N GLY A 41 -8.35 -7.32 -1.93
CA GLY A 41 -9.51 -7.92 -2.60
C GLY A 41 -9.18 -8.68 -3.91
N GLY A 42 -7.94 -8.58 -4.39
CA GLY A 42 -7.53 -9.20 -5.65
C GLY A 42 -8.22 -8.56 -6.86
N ALA A 43 -8.64 -9.38 -7.82
CA ALA A 43 -9.35 -8.94 -9.03
C ALA A 43 -10.85 -8.66 -8.80
N LYS A 44 -11.36 -8.86 -7.58
CA LYS A 44 -12.78 -8.67 -7.28
C LYS A 44 -13.07 -7.22 -6.93
N THR A 45 -14.14 -6.72 -7.50
CA THR A 45 -14.76 -5.47 -7.05
C THR A 45 -15.38 -5.66 -5.67
N ARG A 46 -15.74 -4.52 -5.05
CA ARG A 46 -16.41 -4.51 -3.75
C ARG A 46 -17.79 -5.14 -3.84
N GLU A 47 -18.51 -4.80 -4.89
CA GLU A 47 -19.88 -5.24 -5.17
C GLU A 47 -19.92 -6.76 -5.38
N GLU A 48 -18.98 -7.28 -6.17
CA GLU A 48 -18.85 -8.73 -6.36
C GLU A 48 -18.57 -9.46 -5.05
N ARG A 49 -17.69 -8.91 -4.20
CA ARG A 49 -17.39 -9.53 -2.91
C ARG A 49 -18.57 -9.47 -1.94
N GLU A 50 -19.33 -8.39 -1.95
CA GLU A 50 -20.56 -8.25 -1.15
C GLU A 50 -21.61 -9.29 -1.55
N ILE A 51 -21.81 -9.53 -2.86
CA ILE A 51 -22.72 -10.55 -3.38
C ILE A 51 -22.27 -11.95 -2.94
N GLU A 52 -20.98 -12.26 -3.04
CA GLU A 52 -20.44 -13.55 -2.58
C GLU A 52 -20.68 -13.77 -1.09
N MET A 53 -20.33 -12.79 -0.24
CA MET A 53 -20.54 -12.89 1.20
C MET A 53 -22.04 -13.01 1.56
N THR A 54 -22.91 -12.35 0.78
CA THR A 54 -24.37 -12.48 0.93
C THR A 54 -24.82 -13.90 0.62
N ALA A 55 -24.33 -14.50 -0.46
CA ALA A 55 -24.63 -15.88 -0.84
C ALA A 55 -24.10 -16.88 0.21
N GLU A 56 -22.87 -16.69 0.68
CA GLU A 56 -22.24 -17.51 1.74
C GLU A 56 -23.05 -17.46 3.06
N ARG A 57 -23.69 -16.33 3.35
CA ARG A 57 -24.52 -16.10 4.56
C ARG A 57 -26.00 -16.47 4.39
N GLY A 58 -26.37 -17.14 3.30
CA GLY A 58 -27.76 -17.55 3.07
C GLY A 58 -28.70 -16.37 2.74
N GLY A 59 -28.18 -15.33 2.08
CA GLY A 59 -28.97 -14.19 1.59
C GLY A 59 -28.90 -12.94 2.47
N VAL A 60 -28.11 -12.95 3.55
CA VAL A 60 -27.94 -11.79 4.44
C VAL A 60 -26.66 -11.03 4.06
N PRO A 61 -26.77 -9.76 3.62
CA PRO A 61 -25.60 -8.96 3.27
C PRO A 61 -24.64 -8.77 4.45
N PRO A 62 -23.32 -8.72 4.21
CA PRO A 62 -22.35 -8.41 5.26
C PRO A 62 -22.48 -6.96 5.74
N ASP A 63 -22.09 -6.70 6.98
CA ASP A 63 -21.90 -5.31 7.42
C ASP A 63 -20.75 -4.66 6.65
N TRP A 64 -20.82 -3.35 6.46
CA TRP A 64 -19.80 -2.58 5.75
C TRP A 64 -18.41 -2.74 6.36
N LEU A 65 -18.30 -2.77 7.70
CA LEU A 65 -17.00 -2.95 8.36
C LEU A 65 -16.46 -4.37 8.19
N GLU A 66 -17.33 -5.37 8.09
CA GLU A 66 -16.92 -6.75 7.77
C GLU A 66 -16.40 -6.85 6.34
N LEU A 67 -17.11 -6.27 5.37
CA LEU A 67 -16.68 -6.23 3.98
C LEU A 67 -15.32 -5.52 3.84
N MET A 68 -15.16 -4.36 4.46
CA MET A 68 -13.88 -3.63 4.45
C MET A 68 -12.76 -4.41 5.14
N ARG A 69 -13.04 -5.12 6.24
CA ARG A 69 -12.05 -5.98 6.89
C ARG A 69 -11.63 -7.12 5.98
N ASP A 70 -12.57 -7.85 5.38
CA ASP A 70 -12.25 -8.96 4.46
C ASP A 70 -11.39 -8.48 3.27
N MET A 71 -11.77 -7.36 2.66
CA MET A 71 -11.10 -6.82 1.47
C MET A 71 -9.75 -6.15 1.75
N HIS A 72 -9.49 -5.73 2.99
CA HIS A 72 -8.26 -5.04 3.39
C HIS A 72 -7.39 -5.82 4.36
N THR A 73 -7.78 -7.02 4.77
CA THR A 73 -6.91 -7.92 5.55
C THR A 73 -5.94 -8.65 4.63
N ASN A 74 -4.65 -8.59 4.96
CA ASN A 74 -3.66 -9.43 4.32
C ASN A 74 -3.90 -10.89 4.76
N LYS A 75 -4.23 -11.77 3.80
CA LYS A 75 -4.56 -13.18 4.08
C LYS A 75 -3.38 -14.00 4.59
N GLN A 76 -2.14 -13.57 4.37
CA GLN A 76 -0.94 -14.26 4.84
C GLN A 76 -0.56 -13.85 6.26
N THR A 77 -0.70 -12.56 6.61
CA THR A 77 -0.29 -12.04 7.93
C THR A 77 -1.44 -11.82 8.90
N GLY A 78 -2.70 -11.81 8.42
CA GLY A 78 -3.89 -11.49 9.20
C GLY A 78 -4.01 -10.01 9.57
N GLU A 79 -3.10 -9.15 9.11
CA GLU A 79 -3.12 -7.74 9.42
C GLU A 79 -4.01 -6.95 8.46
N VAL A 80 -4.88 -6.10 9.01
CA VAL A 80 -5.61 -5.13 8.20
C VAL A 80 -4.64 -4.06 7.72
N SER A 81 -4.56 -3.88 6.40
CA SER A 81 -3.82 -2.78 5.78
C SER A 81 -4.24 -1.47 6.43
N LYS A 82 -3.32 -0.82 7.14
CA LYS A 82 -3.57 0.47 7.83
C LYS A 82 -3.71 1.60 6.80
N THR A 83 -4.83 1.64 6.10
CA THR A 83 -5.30 2.82 5.37
C THR A 83 -5.81 3.79 6.43
N LYS A 84 -5.07 4.87 6.71
CA LYS A 84 -5.66 5.99 7.45
C LYS A 84 -6.75 6.53 6.54
N LEU A 85 -8.02 6.43 6.94
CA LEU A 85 -9.02 7.39 6.47
C LEU A 85 -8.57 8.75 7.04
N SER A 86 -8.07 9.61 6.16
CA SER A 86 -7.82 11.03 6.43
C SER A 86 -9.06 11.83 6.11
#